data_AF-A0A970JM54-F1
#
_entry.id   AF-A0A970JM54-F1
#
_cell.length_a   1.000
_cell.length_b   1.000
_cell.length_c   1.000
_cell.angle_alpha   90.00
_cell.angle_beta   90.00
_cell.angle_gamma   90.00
#
_symmetry.space_group_name_H-M   'P 1'
#
loop_
_entity.id
_entity.type
_entity.pdbx_description
1 polymer ?
#
loop_
_entity_poly.entity_id
_entity_poly.type
_entity_poly.pdbx_seq_one_letter_code
_entity_poly.pdbx_strand_id
1 'polypeptide(L)'
;MELILLLPLLLVNITLFLFLSVIIYLIVKGIEIYGILMIVIGFIFIFGSIYFAFLNFIHSKKVGYHLISFVIGLMLLIIGSLFTFDYVRSIKYYDYLPKVNIDTKTITYKEFVSNNLIVDNNDDNVLLLIDNDLNDGEVVFKVTYYEDYVSVDKKIYHISRNDKTIIDFYITSNKGIFKVLDDFVKHLKNREIYDYRKLFDFEIEVYANEKTIKKISKTWD
;
A
#
# COMPACT_ATOMS: atom_id res chain seq x y z
N MET A 1 37.87 -3.94 21.55
CA MET A 1 38.04 -3.66 20.10
C MET A 1 37.46 -4.80 19.25
N GLU A 2 37.75 -6.06 19.60
CA GLU A 2 37.24 -7.27 18.91
C GLU A 2 35.71 -7.42 18.93
N LEU A 3 35.06 -7.11 20.06
CA LEU A 3 33.59 -7.13 20.18
C LEU A 3 32.89 -6.14 19.23
N ILE A 4 33.51 -4.98 19.00
CA ILE A 4 32.97 -3.92 18.12
C ILE A 4 32.99 -4.39 16.66
N LEU A 5 33.99 -5.18 16.27
CA LEU A 5 34.13 -5.69 14.91
C LEU A 5 33.15 -6.82 14.58
N LEU A 6 32.75 -7.61 15.59
CA LEU A 6 31.78 -8.71 15.45
C LEU A 6 30.32 -8.29 15.70
N LEU A 7 30.09 -7.14 16.35
CA LEU A 7 28.76 -6.64 16.68
C LEU A 7 27.83 -6.51 15.45
N PRO A 8 28.27 -6.00 14.28
CA PRO A 8 27.41 -5.92 13.11
C PRO A 8 26.93 -7.30 12.63
N LEU A 9 27.82 -8.30 12.61
CA LEU A 9 27.48 -9.68 12.21
C LEU A 9 26.52 -10.34 13.19
N LEU A 10 26.66 -10.05 14.49
CA LEU A 10 25.72 -10.51 15.50
C LEU A 10 24.33 -9.89 15.30
N LEU A 11 24.27 -8.57 15.07
CA LEU A 11 23.01 -7.85 14.83
C LEU A 11 22.29 -8.34 13.56
N VAL A 12 23.03 -8.64 12.50
CA VAL A 12 22.47 -9.27 11.29
C VAL A 12 21.82 -10.61 11.62
N ASN A 13 22.51 -11.50 12.34
CA ASN A 13 21.94 -12.79 12.73
C ASN A 13 20.69 -12.65 13.61
N ILE A 14 20.70 -11.75 14.61
CA ILE A 14 19.53 -11.47 15.45
C ILE A 14 18.35 -11.01 14.59
N THR A 15 18.60 -10.09 13.65
CA THR A 15 17.57 -9.60 12.72
C THR A 15 17.01 -10.72 11.84
N LEU A 16 17.87 -11.63 11.37
CA LEU A 16 17.43 -12.80 10.58
C LEU A 16 16.57 -13.76 11.40
N PHE A 17 16.83 -13.97 12.69
CA PHE A 17 15.96 -14.78 13.56
C PHE A 17 14.60 -14.12 13.84
N LEU A 18 14.58 -12.79 14.02
CA LEU A 18 13.33 -12.04 14.15
C LEU A 18 12.51 -12.14 12.85
N PHE A 19 13.17 -11.97 11.70
CA PHE A 19 12.54 -12.11 10.39
C PHE A 19 12.04 -13.55 10.15
N LEU A 20 12.80 -14.57 10.54
CA LEU A 20 12.41 -15.97 10.48
C LEU A 20 11.10 -16.21 11.25
N SER A 21 10.95 -15.61 12.43
CA SER A 21 9.72 -15.70 13.24
C SER A 21 8.50 -15.13 12.50
N VAL A 22 8.67 -14.01 11.78
CA VAL A 22 7.62 -13.42 10.94
C VAL A 22 7.26 -14.34 9.78
N ILE A 23 8.26 -14.93 9.09
CA ILE A 23 8.01 -15.86 7.98
C ILE A 23 7.26 -17.11 8.46
N ILE A 24 7.65 -17.69 9.60
CA ILE A 24 6.94 -18.83 10.20
C ILE A 24 5.49 -18.45 10.50
N TYR A 25 5.25 -17.26 11.08
CA TYR A 25 3.90 -16.76 11.35
C TYR A 25 3.05 -16.68 10.06
N LEU A 26 3.61 -16.15 8.97
CA LEU A 26 2.90 -16.05 7.68
C LEU A 26 2.59 -17.43 7.09
N ILE A 27 3.51 -18.39 7.20
CA ILE A 27 3.29 -19.78 6.77
C ILE A 27 2.19 -20.44 7.60
N VAL A 28 2.18 -20.25 8.93
CA VAL A 28 1.11 -20.74 9.80
C VAL A 28 -0.25 -20.12 9.44
N LYS A 29 -0.26 -18.87 8.95
CA LYS A 29 -1.47 -18.25 8.40
C LYS A 29 -1.87 -18.80 7.04
N GLY A 30 -1.07 -19.65 6.40
CA GLY A 30 -1.37 -20.30 5.11
C GLY A 30 -0.76 -19.61 3.89
N ILE A 31 0.21 -18.72 4.08
CA ILE A 31 0.95 -18.10 2.97
C ILE A 31 2.14 -19.01 2.61
N GLU A 32 2.14 -19.58 1.42
CA GLU A 32 3.09 -20.61 0.96
C GLU A 32 4.46 -20.04 0.52
N ILE A 33 5.04 -19.13 1.30
CA ILE A 33 6.34 -18.48 1.02
C ILE A 33 7.54 -19.34 1.45
N TYR A 34 7.50 -20.65 1.17
CA TYR A 34 8.54 -21.61 1.55
C TYR A 34 9.91 -21.30 0.94
N GLY A 35 9.95 -20.70 -0.25
CA GLY A 35 11.20 -20.24 -0.85
C GLY A 35 11.90 -19.17 -0.01
N ILE A 36 11.13 -18.20 0.51
CA ILE A 36 11.64 -17.14 1.38
C ILE A 36 12.13 -17.75 2.71
N LEU A 37 11.42 -18.74 3.26
CA LEU A 37 11.87 -19.47 4.45
C LEU A 37 13.26 -20.10 4.24
N MET A 38 13.45 -20.80 3.12
CA MET A 38 14.75 -21.41 2.78
C MET A 38 15.85 -20.35 2.64
N ILE A 39 15.56 -19.22 1.99
CA ILE A 39 16.51 -18.11 1.84
C ILE A 39 16.95 -17.57 3.20
N VAL A 40 16.02 -17.33 4.12
CA VAL A 40 16.33 -16.80 5.46
C VAL A 40 17.19 -17.78 6.26
N ILE A 41 16.84 -19.07 6.26
CA ILE A 41 17.65 -20.12 6.89
C ILE A 41 19.04 -20.17 6.24
N GLY A 42 19.11 -20.05 4.91
CA GLY A 42 20.37 -20.00 4.17
C GLY A 42 21.27 -18.84 4.60
N PHE A 43 20.70 -17.64 4.76
CA PHE A 43 21.44 -16.48 5.28
C PHE A 43 21.90 -16.68 6.72
N ILE A 44 21.08 -17.26 7.60
CA ILE A 44 21.47 -17.58 8.99
C ILE A 44 22.70 -18.51 8.98
N PHE A 45 22.70 -19.55 8.12
CA PHE A 45 23.85 -20.43 7.99
C PHE A 45 25.10 -19.73 7.46
N ILE A 46 24.96 -18.86 6.46
CA ILE A 46 26.08 -18.11 5.87
C ILE A 46 26.66 -17.12 6.90
N PHE A 47 25.85 -16.23 7.44
CA PHE A 47 26.30 -15.20 8.39
C PHE A 47 26.75 -15.82 9.71
N GLY A 48 26.12 -16.90 10.17
CA GLY A 48 26.59 -17.68 11.31
C GLY A 48 27.98 -18.28 11.04
N SER A 49 28.18 -18.90 9.87
CA SER A 49 29.49 -19.47 9.50
C SER A 49 30.58 -18.40 9.39
N ILE A 50 30.26 -17.23 8.83
CA ILE A 50 31.18 -16.08 8.77
C ILE A 50 31.51 -15.60 10.19
N TYR A 51 30.50 -15.41 11.04
CA TYR A 51 30.67 -14.99 12.42
C TYR A 51 31.61 -15.93 13.19
N PHE A 52 31.37 -17.25 13.11
CA PHE A 52 32.24 -18.24 13.75
C PHE A 52 33.64 -18.30 13.13
N ALA A 53 33.78 -18.09 11.82
CA ALA A 53 35.08 -18.02 11.17
C ALA A 53 35.92 -16.86 11.71
N PHE A 54 35.34 -15.66 11.84
CA PHE A 54 36.01 -14.50 12.44
C PHE A 54 36.31 -14.72 13.93
N LEU A 55 35.38 -15.30 14.69
CA LEU A 55 35.58 -15.60 16.11
C LEU A 55 36.73 -16.58 16.32
N ASN A 56 36.81 -17.63 15.50
CA ASN A 56 37.89 -18.62 15.52
C ASN A 56 39.23 -18.03 15.06
N PHE A 57 39.21 -17.11 14.10
CA PHE A 57 40.39 -16.37 13.65
C PHE A 57 40.98 -15.51 14.77
N ILE A 58 40.13 -14.79 15.52
CA ILE A 58 40.55 -13.93 16.64
C ILE A 58 41.10 -14.76 17.81
N HIS A 59 40.47 -15.90 18.15
CA HIS A 59 40.81 -16.64 19.38
C HIS A 59 41.84 -17.79 19.21
N SER A 60 42.02 -18.39 18.02
CA SER A 60 43.00 -19.45 17.63
C SER A 60 43.16 -20.66 18.62
N LYS A 61 42.83 -21.90 18.26
CA LYS A 61 43.66 -22.87 17.50
C LYS A 61 42.80 -24.05 17.04
N LYS A 62 42.14 -23.89 15.90
CA LYS A 62 41.70 -24.90 14.92
C LYS A 62 40.63 -24.23 14.09
N VAL A 63 40.81 -24.21 12.77
CA VAL A 63 39.72 -23.89 11.84
C VAL A 63 38.74 -25.05 11.93
N GLY A 64 37.81 -24.99 12.89
CA GLY A 64 36.65 -25.86 12.90
C GLY A 64 35.84 -25.51 11.66
N TYR A 65 35.87 -26.38 10.65
CA TYR A 65 35.29 -26.09 9.36
C TYR A 65 33.75 -26.01 9.44
N HIS A 66 33.21 -24.81 9.62
CA HIS A 66 31.80 -24.49 9.36
C HIS A 66 31.52 -24.32 7.85
N LEU A 67 32.46 -24.73 6.99
CA LEU A 67 32.35 -24.64 5.53
C LEU A 67 31.16 -25.44 5.00
N ILE A 68 30.82 -26.56 5.66
CA ILE A 68 29.62 -27.34 5.33
C ILE A 68 28.35 -26.50 5.58
N SER A 69 28.24 -25.84 6.73
CA SER A 69 27.12 -24.94 7.03
C SER A 69 27.02 -23.80 6.01
N PHE A 70 28.16 -23.21 5.63
CA PHE A 70 28.21 -22.19 4.58
C PHE A 70 27.72 -22.72 3.22
N VAL A 71 28.17 -23.90 2.80
CA VAL A 71 27.74 -24.56 1.55
C VAL A 71 26.26 -24.92 1.58
N ILE A 72 25.75 -25.46 2.69
CA ILE A 72 24.31 -25.69 2.90
C ILE A 72 23.54 -24.38 2.76
N GLY A 73 24.05 -23.30 3.35
CA GLY A 73 23.45 -21.97 3.22
C GLY A 73 23.37 -21.49 1.77
N LEU A 74 24.44 -21.67 0.98
CA LEU A 74 24.43 -21.35 -0.45
C LEU A 74 23.43 -22.21 -1.23
N MET A 75 23.34 -23.51 -0.95
CA MET A 75 22.36 -24.39 -1.58
C MET A 75 20.92 -23.95 -1.27
N LEU A 76 20.64 -23.59 -0.02
CA LEU A 76 19.34 -23.07 0.40
C LEU A 76 18.99 -21.75 -0.27
N LEU A 77 19.97 -20.86 -0.50
CA LEU A 77 19.74 -19.64 -1.28
C LEU A 77 19.34 -19.96 -2.72
N ILE A 78 20.03 -20.89 -3.38
CA ILE A 78 19.73 -21.27 -4.77
C ILE A 78 18.32 -21.89 -4.86
N ILE A 79 18.06 -22.93 -4.06
CA ILE A 79 16.76 -23.63 -4.06
C ILE A 79 15.64 -22.67 -3.63
N GLY A 80 15.85 -21.92 -2.55
CA GLY A 80 14.88 -20.95 -2.06
C GLY A 80 14.58 -19.84 -3.06
N SER A 81 15.57 -19.39 -3.83
CA SER A 81 15.36 -18.42 -4.91
C SER A 81 14.50 -18.98 -6.04
N LEU A 82 14.71 -20.23 -6.44
CA LEU A 82 13.88 -20.90 -7.45
C LEU A 82 12.42 -21.04 -6.99
N PHE A 83 12.20 -21.47 -5.74
CA PHE A 83 10.86 -21.56 -5.15
C PHE A 83 10.20 -20.19 -5.00
N THR A 84 10.97 -19.17 -4.62
CA THR A 84 10.45 -17.79 -4.50
C THR A 84 10.06 -17.25 -5.87
N PHE A 85 10.86 -17.51 -6.90
CA PHE A 85 10.55 -17.10 -8.27
C PHE A 85 9.27 -17.77 -8.78
N ASP A 86 9.11 -19.08 -8.57
CA ASP A 86 7.89 -19.81 -8.92
C ASP A 86 6.66 -19.25 -8.18
N TYR A 87 6.79 -19.03 -6.87
CA TYR A 87 5.75 -18.41 -6.05
C TYR A 87 5.35 -17.04 -6.60
N VAL A 88 6.30 -16.13 -6.80
CA VAL A 88 6.02 -14.76 -7.30
C VAL A 88 5.39 -14.80 -8.68
N ARG A 89 5.86 -15.68 -9.58
CA ARG A 89 5.29 -15.82 -10.93
C ARG A 89 3.84 -16.30 -10.90
N SER A 90 3.46 -17.08 -9.89
CA SER A 90 2.09 -17.58 -9.75
C SER A 90 1.11 -16.57 -9.14
N ILE A 91 1.60 -15.43 -8.65
CA ILE A 91 0.75 -14.36 -8.11
C ILE A 91 0.01 -13.68 -9.24
N LYS A 92 -1.31 -13.57 -9.10
CA LYS A 92 -2.18 -12.79 -9.99
C LYS A 92 -2.39 -11.40 -9.43
N TYR A 93 -2.17 -10.40 -10.25
CA TYR A 93 -2.51 -9.02 -9.93
C TYR A 93 -3.83 -8.64 -10.60
N TYR A 94 -4.70 -7.99 -9.83
CA TYR A 94 -5.97 -7.44 -10.27
C TYR A 94 -5.95 -5.93 -10.06
N ASP A 95 -6.21 -5.17 -11.12
CA ASP A 95 -6.27 -3.71 -11.14
C ASP A 95 -7.61 -3.16 -10.61
N TYR A 96 -8.40 -3.99 -9.94
CA TYR A 96 -9.69 -3.64 -9.34
C TYR A 96 -9.73 -4.10 -7.87
N LEU A 97 -10.72 -3.61 -7.13
CA LEU A 97 -10.92 -3.98 -5.73
C LEU A 97 -11.53 -5.37 -5.60
N PRO A 98 -11.23 -6.12 -4.53
CA PRO A 98 -11.84 -7.43 -4.33
C PRO A 98 -13.37 -7.31 -4.29
N LYS A 99 -14.08 -8.25 -4.93
CA LYS A 99 -15.55 -8.20 -5.12
C LYS A 99 -16.39 -8.39 -3.83
N VAL A 100 -15.78 -8.34 -2.65
CA VAL A 100 -16.42 -8.72 -1.38
C VAL A 100 -16.75 -7.48 -0.57
N ASN A 101 -18.01 -7.28 -0.19
CA ASN A 101 -18.56 -6.31 0.78
C ASN A 101 -17.61 -5.17 1.21
N ILE A 102 -17.25 -4.30 0.27
CA ILE A 102 -16.65 -3.01 0.59
C ILE A 102 -17.80 -2.01 0.51
N ASP A 103 -18.29 -1.57 1.67
CA ASP A 103 -19.39 -0.63 1.73
C ASP A 103 -18.92 0.77 1.30
N THR A 104 -19.64 1.33 0.34
CA THR A 104 -19.45 2.72 -0.11
C THR A 104 -20.44 3.63 0.60
N LYS A 105 -20.00 4.83 0.95
CA LYS A 105 -20.85 5.91 1.43
C LYS A 105 -20.83 7.05 0.43
N THR A 106 -22.01 7.58 0.13
CA THR A 106 -22.17 8.77 -0.70
C THR A 106 -22.67 9.93 0.17
N ILE A 107 -21.91 11.02 0.22
CA ILE A 107 -22.36 12.28 0.83
C ILE A 107 -22.78 13.24 -0.27
N THR A 108 -23.93 13.88 -0.09
CA THR A 108 -24.44 14.89 -1.01
C THR A 108 -24.24 16.28 -0.44
N TYR A 109 -23.62 17.17 -1.21
CA TYR A 109 -23.52 18.60 -0.90
C TYR A 109 -24.28 19.39 -1.95
N LYS A 110 -25.09 20.36 -1.52
CA LYS A 110 -25.74 21.31 -2.40
C LYS A 110 -25.11 22.67 -2.21
N GLU A 111 -24.73 23.31 -3.31
CA GLU A 111 -24.13 24.63 -3.30
C GLU A 111 -24.79 25.52 -4.35
N PHE A 112 -24.72 26.83 -4.10
CA PHE A 112 -25.14 27.83 -5.06
C PHE A 112 -23.92 28.58 -5.59
N VAL A 113 -23.77 28.59 -6.91
CA VAL A 113 -22.64 29.15 -7.62
C VAL A 113 -23.14 30.26 -8.55
N SER A 114 -22.89 31.51 -8.16
CA SER A 114 -23.14 32.65 -9.04
C SER A 114 -22.06 32.81 -10.12
N ASN A 115 -20.82 32.45 -9.80
CA ASN A 115 -19.62 32.81 -10.56
C ASN A 115 -18.89 31.56 -11.11
N ASN A 116 -17.63 31.67 -11.54
CA ASN A 116 -16.92 30.48 -12.03
C ASN A 116 -16.55 29.57 -10.86
N LEU A 117 -16.78 28.27 -11.00
CA LEU A 117 -16.46 27.25 -10.01
C LEU A 117 -15.27 26.42 -10.48
N ILE A 118 -14.32 26.17 -9.58
CA ILE A 118 -13.25 25.20 -9.77
C ILE A 118 -13.46 24.07 -8.76
N VAL A 119 -13.50 22.84 -9.24
CA VAL A 119 -13.46 21.64 -8.39
C VAL A 119 -12.01 21.19 -8.33
N ASP A 120 -11.32 21.54 -7.26
CA ASP A 120 -9.88 21.31 -7.09
C ASP A 120 -9.62 19.90 -6.56
N ASN A 121 -9.65 18.93 -7.46
CA ASN A 121 -9.40 17.51 -7.21
C ASN A 121 -8.71 16.88 -8.43
N ASN A 122 -8.16 15.68 -8.30
CA ASN A 122 -7.61 14.96 -9.45
C ASN A 122 -8.69 14.83 -10.54
N ASP A 123 -8.37 15.26 -11.77
CA ASP A 123 -9.28 15.37 -12.91
C ASP A 123 -10.08 14.08 -13.20
N ASP A 124 -9.41 12.93 -13.02
CA ASP A 124 -9.97 11.60 -13.27
C ASP A 124 -11.06 11.21 -12.25
N ASN A 125 -11.10 11.87 -11.09
CA ASN A 125 -12.06 11.57 -10.02
C ASN A 125 -13.31 12.46 -10.06
N VAL A 126 -13.39 13.42 -10.99
CA VAL A 126 -14.52 14.34 -11.10
C VAL A 126 -15.32 14.04 -12.37
N LEU A 127 -16.56 13.59 -12.22
CA LEU A 127 -17.50 13.38 -13.32
C LEU A 127 -18.51 14.54 -13.36
N LEU A 128 -18.58 15.24 -14.50
CA LEU A 128 -19.55 16.31 -14.72
C LEU A 128 -20.80 15.72 -15.40
N LEU A 129 -21.96 15.85 -14.76
CA LEU A 129 -23.23 15.32 -15.21
C LEU A 129 -24.26 16.45 -15.38
N ILE A 130 -25.00 16.45 -16.49
CA ILE A 130 -26.03 17.44 -16.76
C ILE A 130 -27.33 17.01 -16.09
N ASP A 131 -27.88 17.88 -15.26
CA ASP A 131 -29.20 17.73 -14.65
C ASP A 131 -30.00 19.02 -14.86
N ASN A 132 -30.93 19.00 -15.81
CA ASN A 132 -31.73 20.16 -16.19
C ASN A 132 -32.91 20.44 -15.26
N ASP A 133 -33.16 19.56 -14.27
CA ASP A 133 -34.16 19.82 -13.22
C ASP A 133 -33.61 20.78 -12.13
N LEU A 134 -32.29 21.04 -12.14
CA LEU A 134 -31.63 21.99 -11.24
C LEU A 134 -31.77 23.45 -11.71
N ASN A 135 -31.97 24.35 -10.74
CA ASN A 135 -32.06 25.78 -11.01
C ASN A 135 -30.72 26.36 -11.50
N ASP A 136 -30.78 27.49 -12.20
CA ASP A 136 -29.58 28.24 -12.59
C ASP A 136 -28.73 28.59 -11.36
N GLY A 137 -27.46 28.19 -11.39
CA GLY A 137 -26.51 28.37 -10.29
C GLY A 137 -26.54 27.27 -9.23
N GLU A 138 -27.49 26.34 -9.27
CA GLU A 138 -27.54 25.22 -8.33
C GLU A 138 -26.58 24.10 -8.79
N VAL A 139 -25.72 23.66 -7.88
CA VAL A 139 -24.75 22.58 -8.12
C VAL A 139 -24.86 21.55 -7.01
N VAL A 140 -24.97 20.28 -7.38
CA VAL A 140 -25.03 19.16 -6.43
C VAL A 140 -23.79 18.28 -6.60
N PHE A 141 -23.05 18.10 -5.52
CA PHE A 141 -21.90 17.20 -5.46
C PHE A 141 -22.33 15.91 -4.78
N LYS A 142 -22.13 14.77 -5.43
CA LYS A 142 -22.18 13.46 -4.78
C LYS A 142 -20.76 12.93 -4.66
N VAL A 143 -20.30 12.77 -3.42
CA VAL A 143 -18.96 12.26 -3.13
C VAL A 143 -19.09 10.84 -2.60
N THR A 144 -18.61 9.87 -3.36
CA THR A 144 -18.66 8.45 -3.03
C THR A 144 -17.28 7.97 -2.60
N TYR A 145 -17.19 7.36 -1.41
CA TYR A 145 -15.94 6.86 -0.84
C TYR A 145 -16.17 5.63 0.03
N TYR A 146 -15.10 4.95 0.43
CA TYR A 146 -15.17 3.76 1.29
C TYR A 146 -15.03 4.15 2.77
N GLU A 147 -16.16 4.22 3.50
CA GLU A 147 -16.23 4.80 4.86
C GLU A 147 -15.37 4.07 5.89
N ASP A 148 -15.22 2.76 5.75
CA ASP A 148 -14.36 1.94 6.61
C ASP A 148 -12.86 2.27 6.46
N TYR A 149 -12.48 2.92 5.35
CA TYR A 149 -11.08 3.14 4.98
C TYR A 149 -10.69 4.60 5.08
N VAL A 150 -11.54 5.51 4.60
CA VAL A 150 -11.28 6.95 4.57
C VAL A 150 -12.45 7.78 5.08
N SER A 151 -12.15 9.00 5.51
CA SER A 151 -13.14 10.05 5.78
C SER A 151 -12.82 11.24 4.88
N VAL A 152 -13.84 11.80 4.23
CA VAL A 152 -13.70 12.91 3.29
C VAL A 152 -14.44 14.12 3.85
N ASP A 153 -13.77 15.28 3.85
CA ASP A 153 -14.37 16.57 4.16
C ASP A 153 -14.26 17.51 2.96
N LYS A 154 -15.02 18.60 3.02
CA LYS A 154 -15.08 19.64 1.98
C LYS A 154 -14.57 20.97 2.53
N LYS A 155 -13.78 21.69 1.74
CA LYS A 155 -13.43 23.10 1.96
C LYS A 155 -13.87 23.96 0.78
N ILE A 156 -14.27 25.18 1.09
CA ILE A 156 -14.68 26.18 0.11
C ILE A 156 -13.76 27.39 0.25
N TYR A 157 -13.19 27.83 -0.86
CA TYR A 157 -12.37 29.04 -0.93
C TYR A 157 -12.99 30.01 -1.93
N HIS A 158 -12.99 31.29 -1.59
CA HIS A 158 -13.44 32.35 -2.48
C HIS A 158 -12.25 33.23 -2.87
N ILE A 159 -11.93 33.28 -4.17
CA ILE A 159 -10.88 34.14 -4.70
C ILE A 159 -11.53 35.44 -5.18
N SER A 160 -11.47 36.47 -4.32
CA SER A 160 -12.08 37.78 -4.60
C SER A 160 -11.50 38.50 -5.81
N ARG A 161 -10.26 38.18 -6.23
CA ARG A 161 -9.61 38.84 -7.38
C ARG A 161 -10.20 38.45 -8.73
N ASN A 162 -10.66 37.21 -8.89
CA ASN A 162 -11.11 36.66 -10.17
C ASN A 162 -12.56 36.17 -10.12
N ASP A 163 -13.26 36.45 -9.01
CA ASP A 163 -14.62 36.00 -8.76
C ASP A 163 -14.80 34.48 -8.94
N LYS A 164 -13.80 33.72 -8.48
CA LYS A 164 -13.77 32.26 -8.57
C LYS A 164 -14.10 31.64 -7.21
N THR A 165 -14.96 30.64 -7.20
CA THR A 165 -15.17 29.76 -6.03
C THR A 165 -14.44 28.46 -6.27
N ILE A 166 -13.72 27.97 -5.27
CA ILE A 166 -13.02 26.68 -5.32
C ILE A 166 -13.64 25.77 -4.28
N ILE A 167 -13.96 24.55 -4.70
CA ILE A 167 -14.40 23.48 -3.83
C ILE A 167 -13.36 22.37 -3.88
N ASP A 168 -12.81 22.07 -2.72
CA ASP A 168 -11.77 21.06 -2.49
C ASP A 168 -12.35 19.97 -1.59
N PHE A 169 -12.15 18.72 -1.98
CA PHE A 169 -12.54 17.56 -1.19
C PHE A 169 -11.26 16.83 -0.81
N TYR A 170 -11.08 16.57 0.48
CA TYR A 170 -9.82 15.99 0.96
C TYR A 170 -10.06 14.92 2.02
N ILE A 171 -9.17 13.94 2.04
CA ILE A 171 -9.18 12.86 3.02
C ILE A 171 -8.64 13.39 4.34
N THR A 172 -9.42 13.21 5.41
CA THR A 172 -9.06 13.68 6.76
C THR A 172 -8.50 12.58 7.65
N SER A 173 -8.74 11.32 7.30
CA SER A 173 -8.28 10.18 8.10
C SER A 173 -8.19 8.90 7.28
N ASN A 174 -7.11 8.15 7.48
CA ASN A 174 -6.91 6.80 6.95
C ASN A 174 -7.13 5.80 8.10
N LYS A 175 -8.35 5.30 8.25
CA LYS A 175 -8.76 4.46 9.39
C LYS A 175 -8.61 2.96 9.10
N GLY A 176 -8.60 2.56 7.83
CA GLY A 176 -8.70 1.16 7.42
C GLY A 176 -7.38 0.40 7.22
N ILE A 177 -6.21 0.94 7.61
CA ILE A 177 -4.93 0.33 7.21
C ILE A 177 -4.72 -1.10 7.75
N PHE A 178 -5.16 -1.37 8.98
CA PHE A 178 -5.10 -2.72 9.55
C PHE A 178 -6.06 -3.69 8.83
N LYS A 179 -7.25 -3.21 8.45
CA LYS A 179 -8.23 -3.98 7.67
C LYS A 179 -7.67 -4.33 6.29
N VAL A 180 -7.01 -3.39 5.62
CA VAL A 180 -6.30 -3.63 4.35
C VAL A 180 -5.21 -4.68 4.51
N LEU A 181 -4.43 -4.64 5.60
CA LEU A 181 -3.40 -5.66 5.84
C LEU A 181 -4.00 -7.05 6.04
N ASP A 182 -5.11 -7.16 6.78
CA ASP A 182 -5.81 -8.43 6.97
C ASP A 182 -6.39 -8.98 5.65
N ASP A 183 -7.03 -8.13 4.86
CA ASP A 183 -7.56 -8.49 3.53
C ASP A 183 -6.43 -8.85 2.56
N PHE A 184 -5.31 -8.11 2.59
CA PHE A 184 -4.12 -8.41 1.81
C PHE A 184 -3.55 -9.78 2.15
N VAL A 185 -3.35 -10.07 3.45
CA VAL A 185 -2.87 -11.38 3.92
C VAL A 185 -3.83 -12.49 3.50
N LYS A 186 -5.14 -12.26 3.57
CA LYS A 186 -6.16 -13.23 3.16
C LYS A 186 -6.08 -13.55 1.66
N HIS A 187 -5.99 -12.54 0.80
CA HIS A 187 -5.91 -12.74 -0.65
C HIS A 187 -4.54 -13.29 -1.09
N LEU A 188 -3.46 -12.92 -0.39
CA LEU A 188 -2.12 -13.44 -0.67
C LEU A 188 -2.00 -14.96 -0.46
N LYS A 189 -2.81 -15.55 0.45
CA LYS A 189 -2.90 -17.03 0.60
C LYS A 189 -3.33 -17.71 -0.70
N ASN A 190 -4.21 -17.07 -1.45
CA ASN A 190 -4.70 -17.56 -2.74
C ASN A 190 -3.82 -17.09 -3.91
N ARG A 191 -2.69 -16.43 -3.62
CA ARG A 191 -1.77 -15.84 -4.61
C ARG A 191 -2.46 -14.75 -5.45
N GLU A 192 -3.33 -13.97 -4.82
CA GLU A 192 -4.06 -12.87 -5.45
C GLU A 192 -3.70 -11.55 -4.77
N ILE A 193 -3.38 -10.54 -5.57
CA ILE A 193 -3.13 -9.16 -5.11
C ILE A 193 -4.09 -8.25 -5.87
N TYR A 194 -4.81 -7.42 -5.12
CA TYR A 194 -5.75 -6.43 -5.65
C TYR A 194 -5.18 -5.01 -5.51
N ASP A 195 -5.72 -4.07 -6.27
CA ASP A 195 -5.33 -2.67 -6.17
C ASP A 195 -6.02 -1.96 -4.99
N TYR A 196 -5.54 -2.21 -3.77
CA TYR A 196 -6.05 -1.60 -2.54
C TYR A 196 -5.86 -0.08 -2.47
N ARG A 197 -5.08 0.53 -3.37
CA ARG A 197 -4.95 2.00 -3.42
C ARG A 197 -6.30 2.66 -3.68
N LYS A 198 -7.18 2.00 -4.45
CA LYS A 198 -8.53 2.46 -4.74
C LYS A 198 -9.43 2.57 -3.50
N LEU A 199 -9.10 1.91 -2.38
CA LEU A 199 -9.83 2.07 -1.11
C LEU A 199 -9.56 3.42 -0.43
N PHE A 200 -8.46 4.07 -0.82
CA PHE A 200 -8.04 5.37 -0.30
C PHE A 200 -8.33 6.50 -1.27
N ASP A 201 -9.29 6.27 -2.17
CA ASP A 201 -9.72 7.24 -3.17
C ASP A 201 -11.22 7.53 -3.01
N PHE A 202 -11.68 8.59 -3.67
CA PHE A 202 -13.08 8.98 -3.70
C PHE A 202 -13.47 9.49 -5.08
N GLU A 203 -14.73 9.30 -5.44
CA GLU A 203 -15.32 9.75 -6.70
C GLU A 203 -16.25 10.94 -6.43
N ILE A 204 -16.17 11.98 -7.26
CA ILE A 204 -17.03 13.17 -7.20
C ILE A 204 -17.87 13.22 -8.47
N GLU A 205 -19.18 13.10 -8.33
CA GLU A 205 -20.12 13.45 -9.38
C GLU A 205 -20.66 14.87 -9.13
N VAL A 206 -20.56 15.74 -10.13
CA VAL A 206 -21.04 17.12 -10.09
C VAL A 206 -22.23 17.24 -11.03
N TYR A 207 -23.40 17.49 -10.46
CA TYR A 207 -24.64 17.69 -11.19
C TYR A 207 -24.94 19.18 -11.27
N ALA A 208 -25.18 19.66 -12.49
CA ALA A 208 -25.57 21.05 -12.77
C ALA A 208 -26.34 21.11 -14.10
N ASN A 209 -27.15 22.15 -14.29
CA ASN A 209 -27.80 22.35 -15.58
C ASN A 209 -26.81 22.78 -16.68
N GLU A 210 -27.22 22.73 -17.95
CA GLU A 210 -26.36 23.02 -19.11
C GLU A 210 -25.67 24.40 -19.08
N LYS A 211 -26.29 25.39 -18.46
CA LYS A 211 -25.76 26.76 -18.37
C LYS A 211 -24.72 26.87 -17.25
N THR A 212 -25.01 26.24 -16.12
CA THR A 212 -24.18 26.25 -14.91
C THR A 212 -22.94 25.38 -15.09
N ILE A 213 -23.06 24.21 -15.74
CA ILE A 213 -21.94 23.28 -15.95
C ILE A 213 -20.79 23.89 -16.76
N LYS A 214 -21.10 24.81 -17.69
CA LYS A 214 -20.10 25.55 -18.49
C LYS A 214 -19.24 26.50 -17.67
N LYS A 215 -19.67 26.84 -16.45
CA LYS A 215 -18.91 27.67 -15.50
C LYS A 215 -18.03 26.83 -14.57
N ILE A 216 -18.08 25.51 -14.68
CA ILE A 216 -17.34 24.58 -13.83
C ILE A 216 -16.08 24.15 -14.57
N SER A 217 -14.92 24.41 -13.96
CA SER A 217 -13.63 23.87 -14.38
C SER A 217 -13.16 22.81 -13.38
N LYS A 218 -12.41 21.83 -13.87
CA LYS A 218 -11.71 20.84 -13.05
C LYS A 218 -10.24 21.21 -12.80
N THR A 219 -9.72 22.20 -13.54
CA THR A 219 -8.32 22.65 -13.46
C THR A 219 -8.21 24.15 -13.20
N TRP A 220 -7.05 24.53 -12.67
CA TRP A 220 -6.63 25.91 -12.45
C TRP A 220 -6.13 26.55 -13.76
N ASP A 221 -7.04 26.85 -14.69
CA ASP A 221 -6.74 27.71 -15.85
C ASP A 221 -7.00 29.20 -15.54
#